data_AF-A0A349K438-F1
#
_entry.id   AF-A0A349K438-F1
#
_cell.length_a   1.000
_cell.length_b   1.000
_cell.length_c   1.000
_cell.angle_alpha   90.00
_cell.angle_beta   90.00
_cell.angle_gamma   90.00
#
_symmetry.space_group_name_H-M   'P 1'
#
loop_
_entity.id
_entity.type
_entity.pdbx_description
1 polymer ?
#
loop_
_entity_poly.entity_id
_entity_poly.type
_entity_poly.pdbx_seq_one_letter_code
_entity_poly.pdbx_strand_id
1 'polypeptide(L)' 'DKVVKFPDKDRHQIFLEPEGRHTREYYVNGVSTSLPYQTQLAFIRTIDGLERAEILRPGYAVEYDYCPPTQLTPSLETKR' A
#
# COMPACT_ATOMS: atom_id res chain seq x y z
N ASP A 1 -3.62 -9.77 -2.97
CA ASP A 1 -4.94 -9.50 -3.59
C ASP A 1 -4.83 -9.22 -5.09
N LYS A 2 -4.19 -8.11 -5.52
CA LYS A 2 -4.14 -7.70 -6.94
C LYS A 2 -3.69 -8.78 -7.94
N VAL A 3 -2.63 -9.52 -7.62
CA VAL A 3 -2.05 -10.55 -8.51
C VAL A 3 -2.96 -11.78 -8.60
N VAL A 4 -3.65 -12.11 -7.51
CA VAL A 4 -4.59 -13.25 -7.45
C VAL A 4 -5.88 -12.92 -8.21
N LYS A 5 -6.37 -11.68 -8.11
CA LYS A 5 -7.57 -11.22 -8.82
C LYS A 5 -7.36 -11.01 -10.32
N PHE A 6 -6.13 -10.75 -10.76
CA PHE A 6 -5.81 -10.49 -12.16
C PHE A 6 -4.66 -11.40 -12.62
N PRO A 7 -4.90 -12.72 -12.68
CA PRO A 7 -3.84 -13.69 -13.00
C PRO A 7 -3.33 -13.54 -14.44
N ASP A 8 -4.16 -13.04 -15.37
CA ASP A 8 -3.80 -12.86 -16.78
C ASP A 8 -2.92 -11.61 -17.04
N LYS A 9 -2.62 -10.83 -15.99
CA LYS A 9 -1.78 -9.64 -16.13
C LYS A 9 -0.32 -9.99 -15.85
N ASP A 10 0.49 -10.03 -16.91
CA ASP A 10 1.93 -10.28 -16.82
C ASP A 10 2.70 -9.21 -16.03
N ARG A 11 2.14 -7.99 -15.91
CA ARG A 11 2.76 -6.89 -15.16
C ARG A 11 1.74 -5.97 -14.52
N HIS A 12 2.17 -5.32 -13.43
CA HIS A 12 1.43 -4.26 -12.76
C HIS A 12 2.31 -3.02 -12.68
N GLN A 13 1.82 -1.90 -13.21
CA GLN A 13 2.50 -0.61 -13.08
C GLN A 13 2.55 -0.19 -11.62
N ILE A 14 3.68 0.42 -11.24
CA ILE A 14 3.89 1.05 -9.94
C ILE A 14 4.35 2.50 -10.17
N PHE A 15 4.23 3.33 -9.14
CA PHE A 15 4.77 4.69 -9.14
C PHE A 15 5.70 4.87 -7.96
N LEU A 16 6.85 5.52 -8.20
CA LEU A 16 7.76 5.96 -7.16
C LEU A 16 7.46 7.44 -6.89
N GLU A 17 6.81 7.70 -5.77
CA GLU A 17 6.37 9.03 -5.37
C GLU A 17 7.31 9.56 -4.28
N PRO A 18 8.02 10.69 -4.50
CA PRO A 18 8.84 11.28 -3.45
C PRO A 18 7.96 11.74 -2.27
N GLU A 19 8.27 11.28 -1.06
CA GLU A 19 7.52 11.66 0.16
C GLU A 19 7.71 13.14 0.54
N GLY A 20 8.78 13.76 0.06
CA GLY A 20 9.03 15.17 0.29
C GLY A 20 10.30 15.68 -0.37
N ARG A 21 10.46 17.00 -0.44
CA ARG A 21 11.62 17.67 -1.07
C ARG A 21 12.94 17.48 -0.33
N HIS A 22 12.89 17.17 0.96
CA HIS A 22 14.05 17.11 1.85
C HIS A 22 14.28 15.71 2.43
N THR A 23 13.61 14.70 1.90
CA THR A 23 13.77 13.30 2.30
C THR A 23 14.30 12.48 1.13
N ARG A 24 14.90 11.33 1.45
CA ARG A 24 15.30 10.31 0.48
C ARG A 24 14.26 9.18 0.41
N GLU A 25 13.13 9.35 1.10
CA GLU A 25 12.03 8.40 1.14
C GLU A 25 11.18 8.50 -0.13
N TYR A 26 10.84 7.33 -0.68
CA TYR A 26 9.91 7.19 -1.80
C TYR A 26 8.79 6.25 -1.37
N TYR A 27 7.56 6.68 -1.63
CA TYR A 27 6.38 5.83 -1.55
C TYR A 27 6.27 5.00 -2.83
N VAL A 28 6.20 3.68 -2.68
CA VAL A 28 6.06 2.74 -3.81
C VAL A 28 4.57 2.44 -4.01
N ASN A 29 3.88 3.35 -4.70
CA ASN A 29 2.45 3.24 -4.94
C ASN A 29 2.13 2.03 -5.83
N GLY A 30 1.07 1.31 -5.48
CA GLY A 30 0.67 0.06 -6.11
C GLY A 30 1.24 -1.19 -5.45
N VAL A 31 2.01 -1.06 -4.36
CA VAL A 31 2.71 -2.17 -3.69
C VAL A 31 2.34 -2.26 -2.20
N SER A 32 1.06 -2.10 -1.88
CA SER A 32 0.56 -2.30 -0.51
C SER A 32 0.57 -3.80 -0.16
N THR A 33 1.12 -4.14 1.01
CA THR A 33 1.29 -5.53 1.45
C THR A 33 1.32 -5.64 2.97
N SER A 34 0.87 -6.78 3.47
CA SER A 34 0.97 -7.20 4.88
C SER A 34 1.88 -8.43 5.07
N LEU A 35 2.64 -8.79 4.03
CA LEU A 35 3.55 -9.94 4.07
C LEU A 35 4.73 -9.71 5.02
N PRO A 36 5.42 -10.77 5.48
CA PRO A 36 6.62 -10.63 6.32
C PRO A 36 7.72 -9.80 5.64
N TYR A 37 8.50 -9.07 6.44
CA TYR A 37 9.56 -8.16 5.96
C TYR A 37 10.52 -8.80 4.93
N GLN A 38 10.96 -10.04 5.17
CA GLN A 38 11.88 -10.73 4.25
C GLN A 38 11.25 -10.95 2.86
N THR A 39 9.98 -11.32 2.82
CA THR A 39 9.22 -11.43 1.57
C THR A 39 9.06 -10.06 0.92
N GLN A 40 8.85 -9.00 1.72
CA GLN A 40 8.76 -7.64 1.19
C GLN A 40 10.04 -7.22 0.48
N LEU A 41 11.18 -7.37 1.16
CA LEU A 41 12.48 -7.02 0.63
C LEU A 41 12.80 -7.84 -0.63
N ALA A 42 12.50 -9.14 -0.61
CA ALA A 42 12.74 -10.03 -1.74
C ALA A 42 11.96 -9.57 -2.98
N PHE A 43 10.65 -9.28 -2.87
CA PHE A 43 9.87 -8.87 -4.02
C PHE A 43 10.21 -7.44 -4.47
N ILE A 44 10.50 -6.49 -3.57
CA ILE A 44 10.85 -5.11 -3.96
C ILE A 44 12.08 -5.13 -4.87
N ARG A 45 13.06 -5.99 -4.54
CA ARG A 45 14.29 -6.13 -5.32
C ARG A 45 14.11 -6.85 -6.66
N THR A 46 12.95 -7.42 -6.96
CA THR A 46 12.64 -7.95 -8.30
C THR A 46 12.10 -6.89 -9.25
N ILE A 47 11.90 -5.66 -8.77
CA ILE A 47 11.37 -4.57 -9.59
C ILE A 47 12.55 -3.81 -10.22
N ASP A 48 12.50 -3.62 -11.53
CA ASP A 48 13.54 -2.92 -12.29
C ASP A 48 13.83 -1.53 -11.68
N GLY A 49 15.10 -1.27 -11.38
CA GLY A 49 15.60 -0.05 -10.73
C GLY A 49 15.59 -0.08 -9.21
N LEU A 50 15.00 -1.10 -8.56
CA LEU A 50 14.94 -1.25 -7.10
C LEU A 50 15.76 -2.45 -6.59
N GLU A 51 16.66 -3.01 -7.40
CA GLU A 51 17.41 -4.23 -7.09
C GLU A 51 18.27 -4.09 -5.82
N ARG A 52 18.67 -2.85 -5.49
CA ARG A 52 19.44 -2.48 -4.30
C ARG A 52 18.67 -1.60 -3.32
N ALA A 53 17.35 -1.51 -3.46
CA ALA A 53 16.54 -0.72 -2.56
C ALA A 53 16.63 -1.25 -1.11
N GLU A 54 16.55 -0.31 -0.17
CA GLU A 54 16.46 -0.56 1.25
C GLU A 54 15.08 -0.11 1.74
N ILE A 55 14.46 -0.92 2.60
CA ILE A 55 13.15 -0.61 3.16
C ILE A 55 13.37 0.17 4.46
N LEU A 56 13.01 1.46 4.47
CA LEU A 56 13.07 2.30 5.67
C LEU A 56 11.91 2.01 6.63
N ARG A 57 10.71 1.73 6.07
CA ARG A 57 9.51 1.40 6.83
C ARG A 57 8.85 0.18 6.19
N PRO A 58 8.69 -0.95 6.91
CA PRO A 58 8.00 -2.12 6.37
C PRO A 58 6.53 -1.80 6.08
N GLY A 59 6.01 -2.38 5.01
CA GLY A 59 4.57 -2.39 4.72
C GLY A 59 3.82 -3.16 5.80
N TYR A 60 2.62 -2.71 6.11
CA TYR A 60 1.73 -3.34 7.08
C TYR A 60 0.28 -3.12 6.65
N ALA A 61 -0.63 -3.90 7.25
CA ALA A 61 -2.06 -3.65 7.17
C ALA A 61 -2.58 -3.46 8.60
N VAL A 62 -3.61 -2.62 8.73
CA VAL A 62 -4.31 -2.41 10.00
C VAL A 62 -5.78 -2.64 9.76
N GLU A 63 -6.43 -3.28 10.72
CA GLU A 63 -7.87 -3.42 10.78
C GLU A 63 -8.41 -2.46 11.84
N TYR A 64 -9.47 -1.72 11.46
CA TYR A 64 -10.16 -0.79 12.34
C TYR A 64 -11.64 -1.13 12.36
N ASP A 65 -12.27 -0.98 13.52
CA ASP A 65 -13.72 -0.93 13.60
C ASP A 65 -14.25 0.35 12.94
N TYR A 66 -15.45 0.27 12.39
CA TYR A 66 -16.14 1.44 11.84
C TYR A 66 -17.62 1.42 12.18
N CYS A 67 -18.20 2.61 12.32
CA CYS A 67 -19.65 2.76 12.47
C CYS A 67 -20.30 2.84 11.07
N PRO A 68 -21.32 2.00 10.76
CA PRO A 68 -22.03 2.10 9.50
C PRO A 68 -22.61 3.51 9.26
N PRO A 69 -22.32 4.14 8.11
CA PRO A 69 -22.72 5.52 7.84
C PRO A 69 -24.24 5.70 7.72
N THR A 70 -24.99 4.61 7.57
CA THR A 70 -26.47 4.61 7.53
C THR A 70 -27.11 5.06 8.84
N GLN A 71 -26.35 5.09 9.94
CA GLN A 71 -26.78 5.59 11.25
C GLN A 71 -26.78 7.12 11.33
N LEU A 72 -26.20 7.82 10.33
CA LEU A 72 -26.11 9.27 10.28
C LEU A 72 -27.17 9.88 9.34
N THR A 73 -27.50 11.14 9.57
CA THR A 73 -28.19 12.01 8.60
C THR A 73 -27.19 12.48 7.52
N PRO A 74 -27.66 13.08 6.41
CA PRO A 74 -26.76 13.66 5.41
C PRO A 74 -25.86 14.79 5.95
N SER A 75 -26.19 15.39 7.09
CA SER A 75 -25.35 16.38 7.78
C SER A 75 -24.34 15.77 8.75
N LEU A 76 -24.19 14.43 8.75
CA LEU A 76 -23.31 13.66 9.64
C LEU A 76 -23.73 13.64 11.12
N GLU A 77 -24.95 14.11 11.44
CA GLU A 77 -25.53 13.98 12.78
C GLU A 77 -26.03 12.54 13.01
N THR A 78 -25.85 12.00 14.21
CA THR A 78 -26.39 10.68 14.57
C THR A 78 -27.91 10.72 14.61
N LYS A 79 -28.59 9.73 14.01
CA LYS A 79 -30.07 9.63 14.02
C LYS A 79 -30.68 9.30 15.39
N ARG A 80 -29.86 8.95 16.37
CA ARG A 80 -30.23 8.56 17.74
C ARG A 80 -29.32 9.26 18.73
#